data_AF-A0A930YWJ4-F1
#
_entry.id   AF-A0A930YWJ4-F1
#
_cell.length_a   1.000
_cell.length_b   1.000
_cell.length_c   1.000
_cell.angle_alpha   90.00
_cell.angle_beta   90.00
_cell.angle_gamma   90.00
#
_symmetry.space_group_name_H-M   'P 1'
#
loop_
_entity.id
_entity.type
_entity.pdbx_description
1 polymer ?
#
loop_
_entity_poly.entity_id
_entity_poly.type
_entity_poly.pdbx_seq_one_letter_code
_entity_poly.pdbx_strand_id
1 'polypeptide(L)'
;MSVENWEQYVFEGGYCNFTKLNPITENTHFSIASISKQFTAVLLLKLSEQGEINLTDSLARYVLDTPSVYNNINLHKLLTHTSGLGLSSEPGVAPTYHYSNKGYNFLQEVLEKTTGMPYQQYLSKTVRQLGLKNTSTARDPLPEQFASAYTRTLHDTTKVPEMPQRIERIGISIAAGGIISTAKDLHNWNYHLYSGKILSKDNIAKMTTPYAYFSHYILGEVGYGYGIMIQEKPVVAYMHTGYVRGAPSLLIYYPAHKLSVAILSNIANEAEGKKAIFNTHSQTKNILDRYLVQLQTSTSDTKN
;
A
#
# COMPACT_ATOMS: atom_id res chain seq x y z
N MET A 1 -5.83 8.37 -30.36
CA MET A 1 -5.36 9.03 -29.12
C MET A 1 -4.14 8.26 -28.65
N SER A 2 -2.95 8.86 -28.76
CA SER A 2 -1.71 8.25 -28.27
C SER A 2 -1.81 8.11 -26.75
N VAL A 3 -1.67 6.91 -26.24
CA VAL A 3 -1.56 6.69 -24.80
C VAL A 3 -0.22 7.28 -24.39
N GLU A 4 -0.21 8.39 -23.65
CA GLU A 4 0.98 8.86 -22.93
C GLU A 4 1.35 7.79 -21.91
N ASN A 5 2.08 6.77 -22.35
CA ASN A 5 2.67 5.77 -21.49
C ASN A 5 3.89 6.41 -20.84
N TRP A 6 3.93 6.45 -19.50
CA TRP A 6 5.17 6.75 -18.80
C TRP A 6 6.22 5.70 -19.19
N GLU A 7 7.45 6.13 -19.44
CA GLU A 7 8.55 5.20 -19.72
C GLU A 7 8.72 4.23 -18.54
N GLN A 8 8.88 2.94 -18.86
CA GLN A 8 9.01 1.87 -17.87
C GLN A 8 10.40 1.27 -17.95
N TYR A 9 11.07 1.23 -16.79
CA TYR A 9 12.34 0.57 -16.60
C TYR A 9 12.13 -0.53 -15.57
N VAL A 10 12.49 -1.76 -15.93
CA VAL A 10 12.28 -2.95 -15.09
C VAL A 10 13.64 -3.57 -14.79
N PHE A 11 13.89 -3.85 -13.52
CA PHE A 11 15.05 -4.60 -13.05
C PHE A 11 14.57 -5.85 -12.31
N GLU A 12 15.10 -6.99 -12.72
CA GLU A 12 14.72 -8.31 -12.22
C GLU A 12 15.97 -9.10 -11.83
N GLY A 13 15.87 -9.89 -10.78
CA GLY A 13 16.97 -10.75 -10.36
C GLY A 13 16.54 -11.81 -9.37
N GLY A 14 17.15 -12.98 -9.44
CA GLY A 14 16.86 -14.12 -8.57
C GLY A 14 15.61 -14.91 -8.99
N TYR A 15 15.01 -15.61 -8.03
CA TYR A 15 13.97 -16.61 -8.27
C TYR A 15 12.70 -16.33 -7.47
N CYS A 16 11.54 -16.51 -8.11
CA CYS A 16 10.25 -16.40 -7.44
C CYS A 16 9.97 -17.63 -6.55
N ASN A 17 10.68 -18.74 -6.80
CA ASN A 17 10.65 -19.95 -5.99
C ASN A 17 12.03 -20.62 -5.98
N PHE A 18 12.66 -20.73 -4.79
CA PHE A 18 14.01 -21.30 -4.65
C PHE A 18 14.08 -22.82 -4.79
N THR A 19 12.95 -23.53 -4.80
CA THR A 19 12.91 -24.98 -5.06
C THR A 19 12.77 -25.26 -6.55
N LYS A 20 11.85 -24.55 -7.24
CA LYS A 20 11.61 -24.71 -8.68
C LYS A 20 12.62 -23.95 -9.54
N LEU A 21 13.35 -23.00 -8.96
CA LEU A 21 14.29 -22.11 -9.65
C LEU A 21 13.64 -21.32 -10.81
N ASN A 22 12.36 -20.99 -10.67
CA ASN A 22 11.65 -20.12 -11.61
C ASN A 22 12.18 -18.68 -11.44
N PRO A 23 12.65 -18.01 -12.50
CA PRO A 23 13.17 -16.65 -12.40
C PRO A 23 12.06 -15.65 -12.04
N ILE A 24 12.44 -14.58 -11.33
CA ILE A 24 11.61 -13.38 -11.23
C ILE A 24 11.58 -12.71 -12.60
N THR A 25 10.37 -12.32 -13.04
CA THR A 25 10.09 -11.61 -14.30
C THR A 25 9.03 -10.53 -14.08
N GLU A 26 8.73 -9.72 -15.09
CA GLU A 26 7.70 -8.67 -15.04
C GLU A 26 6.30 -9.20 -14.74
N ASN A 27 6.07 -10.49 -15.01
CA ASN A 27 4.82 -11.21 -14.76
C ASN A 27 4.82 -11.93 -13.40
N THR A 28 5.87 -11.77 -12.59
CA THR A 28 5.92 -12.38 -11.26
C THR A 28 5.05 -11.62 -10.28
N HIS A 29 4.09 -12.33 -9.69
CA HIS A 29 3.15 -11.80 -8.73
C HIS A 29 3.69 -11.89 -7.30
N PHE A 30 3.58 -10.80 -6.54
CA PHE A 30 4.02 -10.73 -5.15
C PHE A 30 2.84 -10.37 -4.24
N SER A 31 2.85 -10.87 -3.01
CA SER A 31 2.03 -10.28 -1.94
C SER A 31 2.54 -8.87 -1.65
N ILE A 32 1.72 -7.85 -1.88
CA ILE A 32 2.12 -6.43 -1.70
C ILE A 32 1.85 -5.93 -0.28
N ALA A 33 1.32 -6.80 0.58
CA ALA A 33 1.05 -6.53 1.98
C ALA A 33 0.30 -5.18 2.13
N SER A 34 0.76 -4.32 3.03
CA SER A 34 0.06 -3.08 3.37
C SER A 34 0.00 -2.01 2.28
N ILE A 35 0.65 -2.18 1.13
CA ILE A 35 0.33 -1.37 -0.06
C ILE A 35 -1.16 -1.51 -0.42
N SER A 36 -1.80 -2.63 -0.05
CA SER A 36 -3.25 -2.84 -0.18
C SER A 36 -4.10 -1.71 0.40
N LYS A 37 -3.61 -1.01 1.44
CA LYS A 37 -4.31 0.11 2.08
C LYS A 37 -4.52 1.29 1.14
N GLN A 38 -3.59 1.53 0.22
CA GLN A 38 -3.73 2.55 -0.82
C GLN A 38 -4.90 2.22 -1.76
N PHE A 39 -5.01 0.95 -2.19
CA PHE A 39 -6.13 0.49 -3.01
C PHE A 39 -7.46 0.66 -2.27
N THR A 40 -7.53 0.22 -1.01
CA THR A 40 -8.73 0.39 -0.17
C THR A 40 -9.12 1.87 -0.02
N ALA A 41 -8.16 2.75 0.28
CA ALA A 41 -8.42 4.18 0.40
C ALA A 41 -8.99 4.77 -0.90
N VAL A 42 -8.44 4.39 -2.05
CA VAL A 42 -8.96 4.80 -3.36
C VAL A 42 -10.37 4.29 -3.60
N LEU A 43 -10.67 3.02 -3.29
CA LEU A 43 -12.02 2.45 -3.42
C LEU A 43 -13.04 3.20 -2.56
N LEU A 44 -12.72 3.56 -1.32
CA LEU A 44 -13.58 4.39 -0.47
C LEU A 44 -13.75 5.82 -1.02
N LEU A 45 -12.67 6.44 -1.48
CA LEU A 45 -12.73 7.79 -2.04
C LEU A 45 -13.59 7.84 -3.32
N LYS A 46 -13.59 6.78 -4.14
CA LYS A 46 -14.49 6.64 -5.29
C LYS A 46 -15.96 6.64 -4.86
N LEU A 47 -16.31 5.88 -3.82
CA LEU A 47 -17.67 5.88 -3.28
C LEU A 47 -18.05 7.24 -2.67
N SER A 48 -17.09 7.92 -2.03
CA SER A 48 -17.31 9.25 -1.49
C SER A 48 -17.54 10.29 -2.60
N GLU A 49 -16.80 10.20 -3.72
CA GLU A 49 -17.01 11.00 -4.93
C GLU A 49 -18.40 10.79 -5.55
N GLN A 50 -18.93 9.57 -5.45
CA GLN A 50 -20.26 9.20 -5.93
C GLN A 50 -21.39 9.61 -4.97
N GLY A 51 -21.07 10.15 -3.79
CA GLY A 51 -22.05 10.51 -2.77
C GLY A 51 -22.62 9.33 -1.98
N GLU A 52 -22.08 8.11 -2.17
CA GLU A 52 -22.55 6.89 -1.52
C GLU A 52 -22.13 6.82 -0.05
N ILE A 53 -21.05 7.52 0.32
CA ILE A 53 -20.56 7.64 1.70
C ILE A 53 -20.02 9.05 1.98
N ASN A 54 -20.01 9.44 3.25
CA ASN A 54 -19.23 10.57 3.74
C ASN A 54 -18.07 10.05 4.61
N LEU A 55 -16.87 10.63 4.45
CA LEU A 55 -15.70 10.22 5.23
C LEU A 55 -15.85 10.50 6.75
N THR A 56 -16.79 11.37 7.11
CA THR A 56 -17.16 11.68 8.50
C THR A 56 -18.26 10.78 9.05
N ASP A 57 -18.83 9.87 8.24
CA ASP A 57 -19.83 8.92 8.71
C ASP A 57 -19.26 8.03 9.82
N SER A 58 -20.08 7.80 10.86
CA SER A 58 -19.74 6.88 11.95
C SER A 58 -19.61 5.46 11.42
N LEU A 59 -18.64 4.70 11.95
CA LEU A 59 -18.45 3.29 11.65
C LEU A 59 -19.73 2.47 11.91
N ALA A 60 -20.46 2.79 12.98
CA ALA A 60 -21.68 2.10 13.39
C ALA A 60 -22.82 2.18 12.34
N ARG A 61 -22.72 3.10 11.36
CA ARG A 61 -23.65 3.16 10.23
C ARG A 61 -23.51 1.95 9.30
N TYR A 62 -22.33 1.35 9.21
CA TYR A 62 -22.00 0.33 8.22
C TYR A 62 -21.78 -1.05 8.84
N VAL A 63 -21.19 -1.10 10.03
CA VAL A 63 -20.87 -2.35 10.73
C VAL A 63 -21.86 -2.54 11.85
N LEU A 64 -22.61 -3.66 11.79
CA LEU A 64 -23.58 -4.03 12.80
C LEU A 64 -22.86 -4.48 14.09
N ASP A 65 -23.52 -4.28 15.23
CA ASP A 65 -23.08 -4.78 16.54
C ASP A 65 -21.66 -4.33 16.96
N THR A 66 -21.21 -3.17 16.50
CA THR A 66 -19.95 -2.58 17.00
C THR A 66 -20.09 -2.23 18.48
N PRO A 67 -19.11 -2.59 19.34
CA PRO A 67 -19.07 -2.16 20.73
C PRO A 67 -19.27 -0.65 20.86
N SER A 68 -20.00 -0.19 21.87
CA SER A 68 -20.30 1.23 22.09
C SER A 68 -19.06 2.13 22.16
N VAL A 69 -17.92 1.58 22.59
CA VAL A 69 -16.61 2.25 22.58
C VAL A 69 -16.15 2.67 21.18
N TYR A 70 -16.75 2.15 20.10
CA TYR A 70 -16.44 2.52 18.71
C TYR A 70 -17.36 3.61 18.15
N ASN A 71 -18.34 4.11 18.92
CA ASN A 71 -19.32 5.11 18.43
C ASN A 71 -18.65 6.40 17.92
N ASN A 72 -17.49 6.77 18.47
CA ASN A 72 -16.73 7.96 18.09
C ASN A 72 -15.73 7.73 16.94
N ILE A 73 -15.71 6.53 16.34
CA ILE A 73 -14.87 6.18 15.19
C ILE A 73 -15.64 6.48 13.91
N ASN A 74 -15.03 7.25 13.01
CA ASN A 74 -15.55 7.51 11.67
C ASN A 74 -14.57 6.99 10.60
N LEU A 75 -15.00 6.99 9.34
CA LEU A 75 -14.19 6.47 8.23
C LEU A 75 -12.86 7.21 8.07
N HIS A 76 -12.83 8.53 8.27
CA HIS A 76 -11.63 9.34 8.29
C HIS A 76 -10.60 8.83 9.30
N LYS A 77 -11.03 8.55 10.55
CA LYS A 77 -10.14 8.02 11.60
C LYS A 77 -9.59 6.63 11.26
N LEU A 78 -10.35 5.81 10.55
CA LEU A 78 -9.89 4.51 10.07
C LEU A 78 -8.84 4.65 8.97
N LEU A 79 -9.10 5.52 7.97
CA LEU A 79 -8.19 5.78 6.85
C LEU A 79 -6.84 6.36 7.29
N THR A 80 -6.84 7.17 8.35
CA THR A 80 -5.66 7.92 8.85
C THR A 80 -4.95 7.27 10.04
N HIS A 81 -5.39 6.10 10.49
CA HIS A 81 -4.87 5.45 11.70
C HIS A 81 -4.97 6.31 12.97
N THR A 82 -6.03 7.10 13.10
CA THR A 82 -6.30 7.95 14.28
C THR A 82 -7.52 7.48 15.09
N SER A 83 -7.99 6.24 14.84
CA SER A 83 -9.13 5.65 15.52
C SER A 83 -8.84 5.14 16.94
N GLY A 84 -7.56 4.97 17.30
CA GLY A 84 -7.14 4.35 18.56
C GLY A 84 -7.36 2.83 18.63
N LEU A 85 -7.82 2.19 17.55
CA LEU A 85 -8.05 0.74 17.50
C LEU A 85 -6.74 -0.04 17.67
N GLY A 86 -6.64 -0.80 18.76
CA GLY A 86 -5.46 -1.60 19.11
C GLY A 86 -4.72 -1.08 20.34
N LEU A 87 -5.10 0.09 20.86
CA LEU A 87 -4.61 0.60 22.14
C LEU A 87 -5.35 -0.07 23.31
N SER A 88 -4.67 -0.20 24.44
CA SER A 88 -5.23 -0.69 25.70
C SER A 88 -6.10 0.35 26.42
N SER A 89 -5.95 1.63 26.08
CA SER A 89 -6.78 2.73 26.59
C SER A 89 -8.11 2.84 25.81
N GLU A 90 -9.13 3.42 26.44
CA GLU A 90 -10.46 3.56 25.80
C GLU A 90 -10.38 4.25 24.41
N PRO A 91 -10.95 3.65 23.36
CA PRO A 91 -11.05 4.26 22.04
C PRO A 91 -11.85 5.56 22.12
N GLY A 92 -11.21 6.72 21.95
CA GLY A 92 -11.90 8.01 21.98
C GLY A 92 -11.09 9.17 22.57
N VAL A 93 -10.05 8.88 23.36
CA VAL A 93 -9.05 9.88 23.77
C VAL A 93 -7.95 9.87 22.70
N ALA A 94 -8.02 10.81 21.75
CA ALA A 94 -7.28 10.77 20.49
C ALA A 94 -5.75 10.60 20.66
N PRO A 95 -5.13 9.57 20.05
CA PRO A 95 -3.70 9.52 19.88
C PRO A 95 -3.30 10.25 18.60
N THR A 96 -2.10 10.81 18.62
CA THR A 96 -1.39 11.43 17.52
C THR A 96 -1.24 10.52 16.28
N TYR A 97 -1.22 9.19 16.43
CA TYR A 97 -1.26 8.16 15.36
C TYR A 97 -1.16 6.75 16.00
N HIS A 98 -1.92 5.75 15.51
CA HIS A 98 -1.71 4.35 15.86
C HIS A 98 -2.06 3.40 14.69
N TYR A 99 -1.04 2.80 14.09
CA TYR A 99 -1.21 1.90 12.95
C TYR A 99 -2.14 0.72 13.28
N SER A 100 -3.20 0.56 12.50
CA SER A 100 -4.25 -0.43 12.80
C SER A 100 -4.71 -1.18 11.56
N ASN A 101 -4.34 -2.46 11.46
CA ASN A 101 -4.93 -3.37 10.46
C ASN A 101 -6.42 -3.60 10.72
N LYS A 102 -6.83 -3.65 12.00
CA LYS A 102 -8.24 -3.77 12.39
C LYS A 102 -9.09 -2.64 11.81
N GLY A 103 -8.55 -1.41 11.76
CA GLY A 103 -9.24 -0.31 11.11
C GLY A 103 -9.52 -0.54 9.63
N TYR A 104 -8.56 -1.14 8.90
CA TYR A 104 -8.76 -1.50 7.48
C TYR A 104 -9.63 -2.74 7.28
N ASN A 105 -9.72 -3.64 8.27
CA ASN A 105 -10.72 -4.72 8.26
C ASN A 105 -12.14 -4.12 8.28
N PHE A 106 -12.39 -3.13 9.14
CA PHE A 106 -13.68 -2.42 9.13
C PHE A 106 -13.94 -1.66 7.83
N LEU A 107 -12.91 -1.08 7.21
CA LEU A 107 -13.05 -0.45 5.90
C LEU A 107 -13.42 -1.46 4.80
N GLN A 108 -12.99 -2.72 4.91
CA GLN A 108 -13.48 -3.79 4.04
C GLN A 108 -14.98 -3.99 4.20
N GLU A 109 -15.47 -4.09 5.44
CA GLU A 109 -16.89 -4.27 5.74
C GLU A 109 -17.73 -3.09 5.25
N VAL A 110 -17.22 -1.85 5.40
CA VAL A 110 -17.86 -0.64 4.85
C VAL A 110 -18.00 -0.74 3.33
N LEU A 111 -16.93 -1.12 2.62
CA LEU A 111 -16.97 -1.30 1.16
C LEU A 111 -17.98 -2.38 0.76
N GLU A 112 -17.99 -3.52 1.46
CA GLU A 112 -18.90 -4.63 1.17
C GLU A 112 -20.35 -4.26 1.45
N LYS A 113 -20.61 -3.56 2.57
CA LYS A 113 -21.95 -3.08 2.94
C LYS A 113 -22.48 -2.05 1.95
N THR A 114 -21.68 -1.07 1.56
CA THR A 114 -22.10 -0.01 0.64
C THR A 114 -22.30 -0.52 -0.77
N THR A 115 -21.44 -1.41 -1.26
CA THR A 115 -21.51 -1.89 -2.65
C THR A 115 -22.41 -3.10 -2.84
N GLY A 116 -22.72 -3.84 -1.77
CA GLY A 116 -23.36 -5.15 -1.84
C GLY A 116 -22.49 -6.23 -2.49
N MET A 117 -21.20 -5.95 -2.74
CA MET A 117 -20.26 -6.87 -3.37
C MET A 117 -19.15 -7.26 -2.39
N PRO A 118 -18.66 -8.50 -2.40
CA PRO A 118 -17.42 -8.85 -1.72
C PRO A 118 -16.27 -7.94 -2.17
N TYR A 119 -15.36 -7.58 -1.26
CA TYR A 119 -14.26 -6.65 -1.54
C TYR A 119 -13.43 -7.08 -2.75
N GLN A 120 -13.14 -8.38 -2.86
CA GLN A 120 -12.44 -8.99 -3.99
C GLN A 120 -13.10 -8.67 -5.34
N GLN A 121 -14.43 -8.70 -5.41
CA GLN A 121 -15.17 -8.41 -6.65
C GLN A 121 -15.12 -6.92 -6.98
N TYR A 122 -15.27 -6.05 -5.98
CA TYR A 122 -15.19 -4.59 -6.21
C TYR A 122 -13.79 -4.14 -6.62
N LEU A 123 -12.75 -4.70 -5.98
CA LEU A 123 -11.36 -4.51 -6.41
C LEU A 123 -11.15 -5.03 -7.84
N SER A 124 -11.55 -6.28 -8.12
CA SER A 124 -11.39 -6.92 -9.44
C SER A 124 -12.05 -6.11 -10.56
N LYS A 125 -13.27 -5.61 -10.33
CA LYS A 125 -13.96 -4.69 -11.26
C LYS A 125 -13.13 -3.44 -11.53
N THR A 126 -12.61 -2.81 -10.48
CA THR A 126 -11.83 -1.56 -10.58
C THR A 126 -10.51 -1.78 -11.32
N VAL A 127 -9.72 -2.79 -10.95
CA VAL A 127 -8.41 -3.04 -11.56
C VAL A 127 -8.54 -3.50 -13.02
N ARG A 128 -9.59 -4.26 -13.37
CA ARG A 128 -9.89 -4.64 -14.76
C ARG A 128 -10.25 -3.44 -15.64
N GLN A 129 -11.04 -2.49 -15.12
CA GLN A 129 -11.38 -1.25 -15.84
C GLN A 129 -10.14 -0.40 -16.14
N LEU A 130 -9.10 -0.51 -15.32
CA LEU A 130 -7.82 0.16 -15.50
C LEU A 130 -6.81 -0.66 -16.33
N GLY A 131 -7.18 -1.87 -16.78
CA GLY A 131 -6.29 -2.75 -17.53
C GLY A 131 -5.16 -3.38 -16.70
N LEU A 132 -5.27 -3.38 -15.37
CA LEU A 132 -4.30 -3.99 -14.45
C LEU A 132 -4.57 -5.50 -14.35
N LYS A 133 -4.09 -6.24 -15.35
CA LYS A 133 -4.41 -7.67 -15.56
C LYS A 133 -3.75 -8.59 -14.54
N ASN A 134 -2.67 -8.13 -13.90
CA ASN A 134 -1.84 -8.92 -13.02
C ASN A 134 -2.01 -8.52 -11.54
N THR A 135 -3.17 -7.96 -11.20
CA THR A 135 -3.54 -7.56 -9.83
C THR A 135 -4.77 -8.34 -9.37
N SER A 136 -4.66 -9.02 -8.23
CA SER A 136 -5.68 -9.90 -7.66
C SER A 136 -5.60 -9.93 -6.13
N THR A 137 -6.29 -10.85 -5.48
CA THR A 137 -6.31 -11.02 -4.02
C THR A 137 -5.89 -12.43 -3.60
N ALA A 138 -5.61 -12.61 -2.30
CA ALA A 138 -5.33 -13.92 -1.71
C ALA A 138 -6.49 -14.93 -1.80
N ARG A 139 -7.71 -14.48 -2.11
CA ARG A 139 -8.91 -15.30 -2.32
C ARG A 139 -9.16 -15.66 -3.80
N ASP A 140 -8.39 -15.10 -4.73
CA ASP A 140 -8.40 -15.51 -6.13
C ASP A 140 -7.54 -16.78 -6.34
N PRO A 141 -7.75 -17.52 -7.45
CA PRO A 141 -6.80 -18.55 -7.87
C PRO A 141 -5.38 -17.98 -7.93
N LEU A 142 -4.44 -18.67 -7.29
CA LEU A 142 -3.06 -18.19 -7.21
C LEU A 142 -2.42 -18.23 -8.62
N PRO A 143 -1.76 -17.15 -9.07
CA PRO A 143 -1.05 -17.14 -10.35
C PRO A 143 0.03 -18.21 -10.37
N GLU A 144 0.27 -18.80 -11.55
CA GLU A 144 1.34 -19.80 -11.72
C GLU A 144 2.71 -19.22 -11.34
N GLN A 145 2.97 -17.96 -11.73
CA GLN A 145 4.20 -17.23 -11.41
C GLN A 145 4.04 -16.38 -10.13
N PHE A 146 3.58 -17.00 -9.05
CA PHE A 146 3.55 -16.36 -7.73
C PHE A 146 4.89 -16.52 -7.00
N ALA A 147 5.42 -15.40 -6.50
CA ALA A 147 6.60 -15.37 -5.67
C ALA A 147 6.31 -15.92 -4.28
N SER A 148 6.87 -17.10 -3.99
CA SER A 148 6.86 -17.66 -2.64
C SER A 148 7.67 -16.77 -1.71
N ALA A 149 7.17 -16.52 -0.49
CA ALA A 149 7.87 -15.71 0.51
C ALA A 149 8.86 -16.56 1.31
N TYR A 150 10.01 -15.96 1.64
CA TYR A 150 11.10 -16.64 2.35
C TYR A 150 11.67 -15.78 3.48
N THR A 151 12.00 -16.40 4.60
CA THR A 151 12.87 -15.80 5.62
C THR A 151 14.28 -16.32 5.44
N ARG A 152 15.29 -15.45 5.53
CA ARG A 152 16.70 -15.83 5.36
C ARG A 152 17.56 -15.30 6.48
N THR A 153 18.45 -16.14 7.00
CA THR A 153 19.61 -15.75 7.82
C THR A 153 20.89 -15.98 7.00
N LEU A 154 22.07 -15.74 7.59
CA LEU A 154 23.35 -16.05 6.94
C LEU A 154 23.50 -17.54 6.57
N HIS A 155 22.79 -18.43 7.26
CA HIS A 155 22.99 -19.89 7.14
C HIS A 155 21.75 -20.66 6.68
N ASP A 156 20.56 -20.07 6.75
CA ASP A 156 19.31 -20.76 6.44
C ASP A 156 18.36 -19.91 5.62
N THR A 157 17.62 -20.55 4.72
CA THR A 157 16.52 -19.95 3.96
C THR A 157 15.29 -20.84 4.11
N THR A 158 14.28 -20.32 4.81
CA THR A 158 13.04 -21.05 5.10
C THR A 158 11.90 -20.47 4.28
N LYS A 159 11.14 -21.34 3.60
CA LYS A 159 9.90 -20.93 2.93
C LYS A 159 8.82 -20.65 3.96
N VAL A 160 8.12 -19.52 3.81
CA VAL A 160 6.95 -19.20 4.64
C VAL A 160 5.74 -19.99 4.12
N PRO A 161 5.11 -20.83 4.96
CA PRO A 161 4.03 -21.69 4.52
C PRO A 161 2.74 -20.89 4.23
N GLU A 162 1.94 -21.41 3.30
CA GLU A 162 0.57 -20.97 3.02
C GLU A 162 0.40 -19.49 2.64
N MET A 163 1.46 -18.83 2.16
CA MET A 163 1.33 -17.52 1.54
C MET A 163 0.61 -17.65 0.19
N PRO A 164 -0.34 -16.76 -0.13
CA PRO A 164 -0.77 -15.58 0.63
C PRO A 164 -1.94 -15.81 1.63
N GLN A 165 -2.59 -16.96 1.64
CA GLN A 165 -3.78 -17.23 2.49
C GLN A 165 -3.49 -17.09 3.99
N ARG A 166 -2.22 -17.27 4.41
CA ARG A 166 -1.73 -17.04 5.77
C ARG A 166 -2.10 -15.65 6.32
N ILE A 167 -2.15 -14.62 5.46
CA ILE A 167 -2.37 -13.21 5.86
C ILE A 167 -3.72 -13.06 6.58
N GLU A 168 -4.78 -13.66 6.03
CA GLU A 168 -6.12 -13.60 6.65
C GLU A 168 -6.20 -14.41 7.94
N ARG A 169 -5.47 -15.55 8.02
CA ARG A 169 -5.43 -16.40 9.23
C ARG A 169 -4.80 -15.71 10.44
N ILE A 170 -3.98 -14.68 10.22
CA ILE A 170 -3.42 -13.85 11.30
C ILE A 170 -4.22 -12.56 11.53
N GLY A 171 -5.46 -12.48 11.02
CA GLY A 171 -6.40 -11.39 11.29
C GLY A 171 -6.23 -10.15 10.42
N ILE A 172 -5.52 -10.25 9.28
CA ILE A 172 -5.33 -9.15 8.33
C ILE A 172 -6.22 -9.40 7.11
N SER A 173 -7.26 -8.58 6.93
CA SER A 173 -8.16 -8.67 5.78
C SER A 173 -7.46 -8.37 4.44
N ILE A 174 -8.16 -8.62 3.32
CA ILE A 174 -7.65 -8.26 1.98
C ILE A 174 -7.40 -6.76 1.90
N ALA A 175 -8.35 -5.94 2.37
CA ALA A 175 -8.23 -4.49 2.40
C ALA A 175 -6.97 -4.01 3.16
N ALA A 176 -6.61 -4.69 4.26
CA ALA A 176 -5.46 -4.34 5.05
C ALA A 176 -4.13 -4.83 4.45
N GLY A 177 -4.11 -5.98 3.76
CA GLY A 177 -2.85 -6.55 3.29
C GLY A 177 -2.88 -7.72 2.33
N GLY A 178 -4.04 -8.12 1.81
CA GLY A 178 -4.19 -9.36 1.03
C GLY A 178 -4.20 -9.20 -0.49
N ILE A 179 -3.83 -8.03 -1.03
CA ILE A 179 -3.69 -7.84 -2.48
C ILE A 179 -2.38 -8.47 -2.97
N ILE A 180 -2.43 -8.99 -4.19
CA ILE A 180 -1.31 -9.54 -4.95
C ILE A 180 -1.17 -8.71 -6.22
N SER A 181 0.05 -8.34 -6.60
CA SER A 181 0.28 -7.56 -7.82
C SER A 181 1.69 -7.79 -8.39
N THR A 182 1.99 -7.16 -9.52
CA THR A 182 3.31 -7.11 -10.16
C THR A 182 3.89 -5.70 -10.06
N ALA A 183 5.20 -5.54 -10.21
CA ALA A 183 5.82 -4.21 -10.22
C ALA A 183 5.24 -3.32 -11.34
N LYS A 184 4.94 -3.92 -12.50
CA LYS A 184 4.33 -3.25 -13.66
C LYS A 184 2.93 -2.73 -13.37
N ASP A 185 2.07 -3.56 -12.78
CA ASP A 185 0.71 -3.14 -12.43
C ASP A 185 0.71 -2.09 -11.31
N LEU A 186 1.61 -2.18 -10.32
CA LEU A 186 1.74 -1.13 -9.29
C LEU A 186 2.23 0.20 -9.87
N HIS A 187 3.15 0.17 -10.83
CA HIS A 187 3.55 1.36 -11.57
C HIS A 187 2.36 1.98 -12.31
N ASN A 188 1.61 1.17 -13.06
CA ASN A 188 0.41 1.61 -13.79
C ASN A 188 -0.70 2.10 -12.84
N TRP A 189 -0.86 1.47 -11.69
CA TRP A 189 -1.79 1.91 -10.64
C TRP A 189 -1.49 3.34 -10.19
N ASN A 190 -0.23 3.64 -9.83
CA ASN A 190 0.20 4.98 -9.48
C ASN A 190 0.03 5.97 -10.65
N TYR A 191 0.32 5.55 -11.88
CA TYR A 191 0.05 6.36 -13.07
C TYR A 191 -1.42 6.77 -13.14
N HIS A 192 -2.34 5.81 -13.05
CA HIS A 192 -3.78 6.08 -13.11
C HIS A 192 -4.27 6.92 -11.93
N LEU A 193 -3.79 6.64 -10.72
CA LEU A 193 -4.13 7.39 -9.51
C LEU A 193 -3.70 8.86 -9.64
N TYR A 194 -2.42 9.11 -9.85
CA TYR A 194 -1.85 10.45 -9.76
C TYR A 194 -1.98 11.28 -11.04
N SER A 195 -2.40 10.68 -12.16
CA SER A 195 -2.85 11.43 -13.36
C SER A 195 -4.32 11.85 -13.30
N GLY A 196 -5.03 11.54 -12.22
CA GLY A 196 -6.45 11.89 -12.05
C GLY A 196 -7.42 11.01 -12.83
N LYS A 197 -7.00 9.80 -13.24
CA LYS A 197 -7.87 8.86 -13.98
C LYS A 197 -8.78 8.03 -13.07
N ILE A 198 -8.47 7.93 -11.77
CA ILE A 198 -9.24 7.12 -10.81
C ILE A 198 -10.08 7.98 -9.86
N LEU A 199 -9.50 9.10 -9.42
CA LEU A 199 -10.05 10.04 -8.44
C LEU A 199 -9.94 11.47 -8.98
N SER A 200 -10.86 12.33 -8.54
CA SER A 200 -10.79 13.78 -8.73
C SER A 200 -9.55 14.39 -8.08
N LYS A 201 -9.17 15.59 -8.54
CA LYS A 201 -8.07 16.35 -7.93
C LYS A 201 -8.31 16.61 -6.43
N ASP A 202 -9.55 16.88 -6.04
CA ASP A 202 -9.90 17.17 -4.64
C ASP A 202 -9.71 15.94 -3.75
N ASN A 203 -10.10 14.75 -4.21
CA ASN A 203 -9.87 13.54 -3.44
C ASN A 203 -8.42 13.07 -3.45
N ILE A 204 -7.67 13.32 -4.52
CA ILE A 204 -6.21 13.14 -4.50
C ILE A 204 -5.60 14.07 -3.45
N ALA A 205 -6.00 15.34 -3.39
CA ALA A 205 -5.52 16.28 -2.39
C ALA A 205 -5.84 15.84 -0.95
N LYS A 206 -7.06 15.35 -0.70
CA LYS A 206 -7.42 14.74 0.60
C LYS A 206 -6.53 13.53 0.91
N MET A 207 -6.34 12.64 -0.07
CA MET A 207 -5.53 11.44 0.09
C MET A 207 -4.08 11.78 0.46
N THR A 208 -3.52 12.85 -0.11
CA THR A 208 -2.14 13.31 0.07
C THR A 208 -1.97 14.40 1.13
N THR A 209 -2.99 14.67 1.94
CA THR A 209 -2.89 15.59 3.10
C THR A 209 -2.43 14.81 4.33
N PRO A 210 -1.39 15.25 5.06
CA PRO A 210 -1.00 14.61 6.31
C PRO A 210 -1.99 14.96 7.43
N TYR A 211 -2.70 13.95 7.94
CA TYR A 211 -3.64 14.08 9.06
C TYR A 211 -3.06 13.61 10.40
N ALA A 212 -1.92 12.93 10.35
CA ALA A 212 -1.19 12.42 11.49
C ALA A 212 0.30 12.32 11.12
N TYR A 213 1.17 12.34 12.13
CA TYR A 213 2.61 12.18 11.97
C TYR A 213 3.12 11.07 12.88
N PHE A 214 4.13 10.33 12.41
CA PHE A 214 4.77 9.28 13.20
C PHE A 214 6.20 8.99 12.73
N SER A 215 7.00 8.42 13.63
CA SER A 215 8.34 7.93 13.32
C SER A 215 8.26 6.53 12.71
N HIS A 216 8.37 6.42 11.39
CA HIS A 216 8.46 5.13 10.71
C HIS A 216 9.87 4.56 10.84
N TYR A 217 9.98 3.33 11.33
CA TYR A 217 11.24 2.63 11.63
C TYR A 217 12.25 2.52 10.46
N ILE A 218 11.80 2.72 9.21
CA ILE A 218 12.65 2.78 8.01
C ILE A 218 12.75 4.18 7.41
N LEU A 219 11.68 4.98 7.47
CA LEU A 219 11.55 6.20 6.67
C LEU A 219 11.81 7.47 7.50
N GLY A 220 11.94 7.33 8.82
CA GLY A 220 12.00 8.46 9.75
C GLY A 220 10.62 9.08 9.96
N GLU A 221 10.59 10.36 10.32
CA GLU A 221 9.36 11.13 10.48
C GLU A 221 8.62 11.26 9.15
N VAL A 222 7.38 10.79 9.12
CA VAL A 222 6.50 10.86 7.96
C VAL A 222 5.08 11.24 8.38
N GLY A 223 4.39 11.96 7.50
CA GLY A 223 2.95 12.17 7.60
C GLY A 223 2.19 10.93 7.14
N TYR A 224 0.92 10.82 7.53
CA TYR A 224 0.00 9.80 7.05
C TYR A 224 -1.30 10.44 6.57
N GLY A 225 -1.66 10.14 5.32
CA GLY A 225 -2.89 10.58 4.68
C GLY A 225 -3.93 9.47 4.64
N TYR A 226 -4.72 9.38 3.56
CA TYR A 226 -5.64 8.26 3.37
C TYR A 226 -4.92 7.08 2.72
N GLY A 227 -4.53 6.11 3.54
CA GLY A 227 -3.90 4.86 3.09
C GLY A 227 -2.51 5.02 2.46
N ILE A 228 -1.86 6.16 2.70
CA ILE A 228 -0.49 6.44 2.25
C ILE A 228 0.31 7.19 3.32
N MET A 229 1.61 6.94 3.31
CA MET A 229 2.62 7.74 4.00
C MET A 229 3.08 8.88 3.09
N ILE A 230 3.36 10.03 3.70
CA ILE A 230 3.75 11.27 3.02
C ILE A 230 5.09 11.70 3.60
N GLN A 231 6.12 11.72 2.76
CA GLN A 231 7.40 12.31 3.07
C GLN A 231 7.42 13.71 2.45
N GLU A 232 7.71 14.73 3.26
CA GLU A 232 7.75 16.14 2.81
C GLU A 232 9.17 16.59 2.43
N LYS A 233 10.20 15.95 3.00
CA LYS A 233 11.62 16.27 2.80
C LYS A 233 12.48 15.00 2.69
N PRO A 234 13.63 15.03 2.00
CA PRO A 234 14.15 16.15 1.20
C PRO A 234 13.41 16.35 -0.12
N VAL A 235 12.69 15.33 -0.59
CA VAL A 235 11.82 15.37 -1.78
C VAL A 235 10.44 14.92 -1.36
N VAL A 236 9.40 15.62 -1.83
CA VAL A 236 8.01 15.20 -1.60
C VAL A 236 7.77 13.85 -2.25
N ALA A 237 7.27 12.89 -1.49
CA ALA A 237 6.95 11.56 -1.99
C ALA A 237 5.74 10.96 -1.26
N TYR A 238 4.86 10.32 -2.04
CA TYR A 238 3.70 9.57 -1.54
C TYR A 238 4.02 8.09 -1.64
N MET A 239 3.87 7.34 -0.55
CA MET A 239 4.35 5.95 -0.53
C MET A 239 3.60 5.07 0.45
N HIS A 240 3.84 3.77 0.36
CA HIS A 240 3.47 2.85 1.43
C HIS A 240 4.48 1.68 1.47
N THR A 241 4.93 1.31 2.67
CA THR A 241 5.70 0.08 2.90
C THR A 241 4.76 -1.10 3.08
N GLY A 242 5.06 -2.24 2.49
CA GLY A 242 4.34 -3.48 2.72
C GLY A 242 5.25 -4.49 3.40
N TYR A 243 4.78 -5.07 4.50
CA TYR A 243 5.42 -6.26 5.06
C TYR A 243 4.40 -7.32 5.46
N VAL A 244 4.59 -8.51 4.92
CA VAL A 244 4.15 -9.77 5.48
C VAL A 244 5.38 -10.66 5.55
N ARG A 245 5.36 -11.68 6.42
CA ARG A 245 6.54 -12.50 6.70
C ARG A 245 7.20 -12.98 5.39
N GLY A 246 8.45 -12.58 5.17
CA GLY A 246 9.24 -12.96 4.01
C GLY A 246 8.93 -12.23 2.69
N ALA A 247 8.04 -11.23 2.67
CA ALA A 247 7.72 -10.46 1.46
C ALA A 247 7.64 -8.95 1.76
N PRO A 248 8.79 -8.25 1.80
CA PRO A 248 8.84 -6.80 1.87
C PRO A 248 8.54 -6.17 0.51
N SER A 249 7.87 -5.01 0.54
CA SER A 249 7.53 -4.22 -0.64
C SER A 249 7.52 -2.73 -0.33
N LEU A 250 7.76 -1.90 -1.35
CA LEU A 250 7.68 -0.45 -1.26
C LEU A 250 7.14 0.10 -2.58
N LEU A 251 6.08 0.90 -2.50
CA LEU A 251 5.55 1.67 -3.63
C LEU A 251 5.70 3.14 -3.34
N ILE A 252 6.25 3.89 -4.29
CA ILE A 252 6.57 5.32 -4.16
C ILE A 252 6.07 6.07 -5.40
N TYR A 253 5.57 7.28 -5.19
CA TYR A 253 5.33 8.27 -6.23
C TYR A 253 5.95 9.62 -5.85
N TYR A 254 6.76 10.17 -6.75
CA TYR A 254 7.35 11.50 -6.63
C TYR A 254 6.60 12.49 -7.52
N PRO A 255 5.67 13.30 -6.98
CA PRO A 255 4.78 14.15 -7.77
C PRO A 255 5.51 15.19 -8.64
N ALA A 256 6.57 15.81 -8.11
CA ALA A 256 7.34 16.83 -8.84
C ALA A 256 8.02 16.28 -10.10
N HIS A 257 8.30 14.97 -10.14
CA HIS A 257 9.01 14.29 -11.23
C HIS A 257 8.12 13.34 -12.02
N LYS A 258 6.82 13.21 -11.67
CA LYS A 258 5.89 12.22 -12.24
C LYS A 258 6.49 10.80 -12.27
N LEU A 259 7.25 10.45 -11.24
CA LEU A 259 8.01 9.21 -11.16
C LEU A 259 7.33 8.22 -10.20
N SER A 260 6.99 7.04 -10.70
CA SER A 260 6.47 5.92 -9.91
C SER A 260 7.51 4.81 -9.80
N VAL A 261 7.77 4.33 -8.58
CA VAL A 261 8.76 3.29 -8.28
C VAL A 261 8.12 2.21 -7.43
N ALA A 262 8.11 0.97 -7.93
CA ALA A 262 7.68 -0.21 -7.21
C ALA A 262 8.88 -1.13 -6.98
N ILE A 263 9.13 -1.50 -5.72
CA ILE A 263 10.22 -2.39 -5.31
C ILE A 263 9.58 -3.56 -4.56
N LEU A 264 9.73 -4.76 -5.09
CA LEU A 264 9.11 -5.98 -4.56
C LEU A 264 10.21 -7.01 -4.29
N SER A 265 10.10 -7.73 -3.17
CA SER A 265 11.01 -8.82 -2.83
C SER A 265 10.23 -9.96 -2.18
N ASN A 266 10.73 -11.17 -2.34
CA ASN A 266 10.15 -12.38 -1.75
C ASN A 266 11.08 -13.04 -0.73
N ILE A 267 11.99 -12.25 -0.16
CA ILE A 267 12.92 -12.70 0.87
C ILE A 267 13.13 -11.59 1.90
N ALA A 268 13.20 -11.95 3.19
CA ALA A 268 13.49 -11.02 4.28
C ALA A 268 14.43 -11.64 5.31
N ASN A 269 15.37 -10.85 5.83
CA ASN A 269 16.18 -11.23 6.99
C ASN A 269 15.56 -10.66 8.27
N GLU A 270 14.67 -11.43 8.89
CA GLU A 270 14.00 -11.03 10.14
C GLU A 270 14.95 -11.07 11.35
N ALA A 271 16.01 -11.88 11.30
CA ALA A 271 16.94 -12.06 12.42
C ALA A 271 17.77 -10.79 12.71
N GLU A 272 18.03 -9.97 11.70
CA GLU A 272 18.73 -8.69 11.82
C GLU A 272 17.78 -7.50 12.05
N GLY A 273 16.50 -7.78 12.29
CA GLY A 273 15.49 -6.77 12.62
C GLY A 273 14.96 -5.98 11.42
N LYS A 274 14.07 -5.02 11.71
CA LYS A 274 13.25 -4.37 10.68
C LYS A 274 14.05 -3.63 9.60
N LYS A 275 15.20 -3.03 9.95
CA LYS A 275 16.06 -2.34 8.99
C LYS A 275 16.62 -3.28 7.92
N ALA A 276 16.99 -4.51 8.30
CA ALA A 276 17.50 -5.51 7.37
C ALA A 276 16.42 -6.00 6.39
N ILE A 277 15.18 -6.16 6.87
CA ILE A 277 14.01 -6.52 6.03
C ILE A 277 13.85 -5.58 4.84
N PHE A 278 14.02 -4.27 5.06
CA PHE A 278 13.83 -3.25 4.03
C PHE A 278 15.15 -2.70 3.46
N ASN A 279 16.29 -3.36 3.67
CA ASN A 279 17.59 -2.79 3.33
C ASN A 279 17.66 -2.37 1.84
N THR A 280 17.35 -3.27 0.91
CA THR A 280 17.30 -2.97 -0.53
C THR A 280 16.33 -1.83 -0.85
N HIS A 281 15.12 -1.87 -0.29
CA HIS A 281 14.08 -0.87 -0.51
C HIS A 281 14.55 0.53 -0.06
N SER A 282 15.17 0.60 1.12
CA SER A 282 15.64 1.84 1.75
C SER A 282 16.85 2.40 1.01
N GLN A 283 17.81 1.55 0.63
CA GLN A 283 18.99 1.97 -0.13
C GLN A 283 18.60 2.51 -1.51
N THR A 284 17.74 1.80 -2.24
CA THR A 284 17.22 2.28 -3.53
C THR A 284 16.52 3.62 -3.38
N LYS A 285 15.65 3.76 -2.37
CA LYS A 285 14.99 5.04 -2.09
C LYS A 285 16.00 6.15 -1.77
N ASN A 286 16.97 5.91 -0.90
CA ASN A 286 17.97 6.92 -0.53
C ASN A 286 18.86 7.36 -1.70
N ILE A 287 19.16 6.45 -2.64
CA ILE A 287 19.86 6.80 -3.88
C ILE A 287 18.97 7.69 -4.75
N LEU A 288 17.71 7.32 -4.93
CA LEU A 288 16.74 8.11 -5.70
C LEU A 288 16.50 9.50 -5.08
N ASP A 289 16.25 9.59 -3.78
CA ASP A 289 16.04 10.88 -3.10
C ASP A 289 17.24 11.82 -3.32
N ARG A 290 18.48 11.32 -3.16
CA ARG A 290 19.70 12.13 -3.40
C ARG A 290 19.81 12.58 -4.84
N TYR A 291 19.54 11.69 -5.79
CA TYR A 291 19.57 12.03 -7.22
C TYR A 291 18.51 13.08 -7.57
N LEU A 292 17.28 12.94 -7.06
CA LEU A 292 16.19 13.89 -7.31
C LEU A 292 16.46 15.26 -6.70
N VAL A 293 17.09 15.34 -5.51
CA VAL A 293 17.57 16.61 -4.94
C VAL A 293 18.58 17.28 -5.86
N GLN A 294 19.57 16.53 -6.37
CA GLN A 294 20.58 17.08 -7.30
C GLN A 294 19.98 17.60 -8.60
N LEU A 295 18.94 16.95 -9.13
CA LEU A 295 18.20 17.43 -10.31
C LEU A 295 17.45 18.73 -10.03
N GLN A 296 16.93 18.93 -8.81
CA GLN A 296 16.24 20.16 -8.44
C GLN A 296 17.21 21.34 -8.32
N THR A 297 18.43 21.13 -7.81
CA THR A 297 19.45 22.18 -7.69
C THR A 297 20.08 22.56 -9.03
N SER A 298 20.28 21.62 -9.95
CA SER A 298 20.87 21.93 -11.27
C SER A 298 19.94 22.69 -12.21
N THR A 299 18.62 22.53 -12.03
CA THR A 299 17.61 23.25 -12.82
C THR A 299 17.34 24.68 -12.31
N SER A 300 17.73 25.01 -11.08
CA SER A 300 17.69 26.39 -10.57
C SER A 300 18.87 27.24 -11.04
N ASP A 301 20.06 26.64 -11.20
CA ASP A 301 21.27 27.38 -11.58
C ASP A 301 21.33 27.75 -13.08
N THR A 302 20.48 27.13 -13.91
CA THR A 302 20.38 27.41 -15.35
C THR A 302 19.34 28.48 -15.71
N LYS A 303 18.65 29.04 -14.72
CA LYS A 303 17.61 30.07 -14.90
C LYS A 303 18.01 31.47 -14.42
N ASN A 304 19.28 31.67 -14.05
CA ASN A 304 19.84 32.97 -13.68
C ASN A 304 20.88 33.44 -14.71
#